data_AF-X1J6H7-F1
#
_entry.id   AF-X1J6H7-F1
#
_cell.length_a   1.000
_cell.length_b   1.000
_cell.length_c   1.000
_cell.angle_alpha   90.00
_cell.angle_beta   90.00
_cell.angle_gamma   90.00
#
_symmetry.space_group_name_H-M   'P 1'
#
loop_
_entity.id
_entity.type
_entity.pdbx_description
1 polymer ?
#
loop_
_entity_poly.entity_id
_entity_poly.type
_entity_poly.pdbx_seq_one_letter_code
_entity_poly.pdbx_strand_id
1 'polypeptide(L)'
;WISCTIALPDGNDIGDIDTDTIVLNDNEEIGPVWSRTNQGANKLLVKLSRYQTQEMLNGVEGLVELTVSGELIDGMEFKGSDTIRVIKRGQ
;
A
#
# COMPACT_ATOMS: atom_id res chain seq x y z
N TRP A 1 -12.83 2.41 -1.93
CA TRP A 1 -11.45 2.48 -1.42
C TRP A 1 -11.06 1.12 -0.86
N ILE A 2 -9.79 0.77 -0.96
CA ILE A 2 -9.18 -0.39 -0.28
C ILE A 2 -8.22 0.20 0.76
N SER A 3 -8.30 -0.27 2.01
CA SER A 3 -7.41 0.20 3.08
C SER A 3 -6.34 -0.84 3.32
N CYS A 4 -5.07 -0.43 3.33
CA CYS A 4 -3.95 -1.28 3.72
C CYS A 4 -3.25 -0.67 4.94
N THR A 5 -2.83 -1.53 5.86
CA THR A 5 -2.08 -1.13 7.06
C THR A 5 -0.72 -1.77 7.00
N ILE A 6 0.31 -0.95 6.78
CA ILE A 6 1.68 -1.42 6.57
C ILE A 6 2.49 -1.21 7.84
N ALA A 7 3.21 -2.25 8.25
CA ALA A 7 4.24 -2.17 9.28
C ALA A 7 5.59 -1.96 8.57
N LEU A 8 6.41 -1.04 9.05
CA LEU A 8 7.80 -1.00 8.62
C LEU A 8 8.61 -2.12 9.33
N PRO A 9 9.73 -2.55 8.74
CA PRO A 9 10.71 -3.39 9.43
C PRO A 9 11.17 -2.74 10.75
N ASP A 10 11.55 -3.59 11.71
CA ASP A 10 12.04 -3.14 13.01
C ASP A 10 13.25 -2.20 12.85
N GLY A 11 13.19 -1.04 13.51
CA GLY A 11 14.27 -0.04 13.50
C GLY A 11 14.02 1.17 12.62
N ASN A 12 13.03 1.13 11.71
CA ASN A 12 12.64 2.29 10.92
C ASN A 12 11.54 3.10 11.63
N ASP A 13 11.69 4.42 11.66
CA ASP A 13 10.65 5.33 12.15
C ASP A 13 9.61 5.59 11.06
N ILE A 14 8.34 5.29 11.34
CA ILE A 14 7.24 5.61 10.44
C ILE A 14 7.11 7.11 10.15
N GLY A 15 7.63 7.96 11.03
CA GLY A 15 7.69 9.41 10.83
C GLY A 15 8.60 9.83 9.69
N ASP A 16 9.55 8.99 9.29
CA ASP A 16 10.50 9.30 8.23
C ASP A 16 10.01 8.87 6.84
N ILE A 17 8.78 8.35 6.69
CA ILE A 17 8.24 8.01 5.37
C ILE A 17 7.99 9.30 4.57
N ASP A 18 8.54 9.35 3.36
CA ASP A 18 8.09 10.32 2.36
C ASP A 18 6.79 9.83 1.73
N THR A 19 5.68 10.46 2.09
CA THR A 19 4.35 10.02 1.65
C THR A 19 4.08 10.24 0.16
N ASP A 20 4.86 11.09 -0.51
CA ASP A 20 4.68 11.40 -1.93
C ASP A 20 5.31 10.33 -2.83
N THR A 21 6.18 9.49 -2.28
CA THR A 21 6.84 8.36 -2.97
C THR A 21 6.04 7.05 -2.92
N ILE A 22 4.90 7.03 -2.22
CA ILE A 22 4.17 5.79 -1.97
C ILE A 22 3.49 5.28 -3.25
N VAL A 23 3.78 4.04 -3.62
CA VAL A 23 3.23 3.36 -4.80
C VAL A 23 2.71 1.96 -4.48
N LEU A 24 1.79 1.46 -5.31
CA LEU A 24 1.24 0.11 -5.21
C LEU A 24 1.89 -0.83 -6.24
N ASN A 25 2.38 -1.98 -5.79
CA ASN A 25 3.02 -3.02 -6.60
C ASN A 25 4.15 -2.48 -7.49
N ASP A 26 4.97 -1.57 -6.94
CA ASP A 26 6.05 -0.88 -7.65
C ASP A 26 5.59 -0.15 -8.93
N ASN A 27 4.30 0.22 -9.01
CA ASN A 27 3.73 0.99 -10.12
C ASN A 27 3.60 2.47 -9.76
N GLU A 28 4.46 3.30 -10.33
CA GLU A 28 4.51 4.76 -10.12
C GLU A 28 3.21 5.49 -10.51
N GLU A 29 2.37 4.89 -11.36
CA GLU A 29 1.09 5.48 -11.76
C GLU A 29 -0.03 5.22 -10.73
N ILE A 30 0.18 4.32 -9.76
CA ILE A 30 -0.83 3.90 -8.79
C ILE A 30 -0.36 4.23 -7.37
N GLY A 31 -0.55 5.49 -6.99
CA GLY A 31 -0.37 5.97 -5.62
C GLY A 31 -1.62 5.85 -4.74
N PRO A 32 -1.49 6.09 -3.42
CA PRO A 32 -2.62 6.17 -2.52
C PRO A 32 -3.43 7.45 -2.78
N VAL A 33 -4.75 7.37 -2.64
CA VAL A 33 -5.61 8.57 -2.61
C VAL A 33 -5.57 9.30 -1.27
N TRP A 34 -5.06 8.62 -0.25
CA TRP A 34 -4.82 9.16 1.08
C TRP A 34 -3.85 8.25 1.81
N SER A 35 -2.87 8.83 2.49
CA SER A 35 -1.94 8.15 3.36
C SER A 35 -1.82 8.90 4.69
N ARG A 36 -1.47 8.18 5.76
CA ARG A 36 -1.15 8.76 7.06
C ARG A 36 -0.26 7.83 7.85
N THR A 37 0.78 8.38 8.45
CA THR A 37 1.61 7.69 9.43
C THR A 37 0.97 7.75 10.83
N ASN A 38 1.06 6.64 11.57
CA ASN A 38 0.62 6.54 12.95
C ASN A 38 1.82 6.15 13.82
N GLN A 39 2.50 7.16 14.36
CA GLN A 39 3.69 6.97 15.20
C GLN A 39 3.42 6.11 16.43
N GLY A 40 2.27 6.27 17.09
CA GLY A 40 1.93 5.49 18.29
C GLY A 40 1.77 3.99 18.03
N ALA A 41 1.42 3.59 16.81
CA ALA A 41 1.28 2.19 16.41
C ALA A 41 2.44 1.67 15.54
N ASN A 42 3.38 2.54 15.16
CA ASN A 42 4.39 2.31 14.13
C ASN A 42 3.79 1.73 12.82
N LYS A 43 2.72 2.35 12.30
CA LYS A 43 2.02 1.88 11.09
C LYS A 43 1.79 3.00 10.08
N LEU A 44 1.92 2.66 8.80
CA LEU A 44 1.43 3.46 7.68
C LEU A 44 0.02 2.99 7.32
N LEU A 45 -0.93 3.92 7.29
CA LEU A 45 -2.28 3.68 6.82
C LEU A 45 -2.40 4.27 5.42
N VAL A 46 -2.77 3.45 4.44
CA VAL A 46 -3.03 3.91 3.06
C VAL A 46 -4.45 3.57 2.63
N LYS A 47 -5.04 4.44 1.83
CA LYS A 47 -6.27 4.20 1.09
C LYS A 47 -5.95 4.24 -0.40
N LEU A 48 -6.25 3.14 -1.07
CA LEU A 48 -6.05 2.96 -2.50
C LEU A 48 -7.37 3.15 -3.24
N SER A 49 -7.28 3.69 -4.45
CA SER A 49 -8.41 3.80 -5.37
C SER A 49 -8.96 2.42 -5.70
N ARG A 50 -10.22 2.18 -5.34
CA ARG A 50 -10.86 0.90 -5.67
C ARG A 50 -10.90 0.69 -7.18
N TYR A 51 -11.11 1.76 -7.95
CA TYR A 51 -11.18 1.70 -9.40
C TYR A 51 -9.82 1.28 -10.00
N GLN A 52 -8.74 2.01 -9.68
CA GLN A 52 -7.39 1.70 -10.20
C GLN A 52 -6.90 0.32 -9.72
N THR A 53 -7.15 -0.05 -8.45
CA THR A 53 -6.79 -1.40 -7.97
C THR A 53 -7.62 -2.49 -8.66
N GLN A 54 -8.89 -2.26 -9.00
CA GLN A 54 -9.69 -3.23 -9.77
C GLN A 54 -9.21 -3.35 -11.21
N GLU A 55 -8.81 -2.24 -11.85
CA GLU A 55 -8.21 -2.27 -13.18
C GLU A 55 -6.88 -3.04 -13.18
N MET A 56 -6.03 -2.80 -12.19
CA MET A 56 -4.77 -3.54 -12.00
C MET A 56 -4.99 -5.04 -11.78
N LEU A 57 -6.07 -5.42 -11.09
CA LEU A 57 -6.41 -6.81 -10.77
C LEU A 57 -7.39 -7.44 -11.77
N ASN A 58 -7.58 -6.83 -12.94
CA ASN A 58 -8.52 -7.34 -13.92
C ASN A 58 -8.15 -8.77 -14.35
N GLY A 59 -9.11 -9.69 -14.26
CA GLY A 59 -8.90 -11.11 -14.55
C GLY A 59 -8.23 -11.92 -13.43
N VAL A 60 -7.88 -11.31 -12.30
CA VAL A 60 -7.32 -12.00 -11.12
C VAL A 60 -8.44 -12.40 -10.16
N GLU A 61 -8.34 -13.59 -9.59
CA GLU A 61 -9.28 -14.13 -8.59
C GLU A 61 -8.52 -14.78 -7.43
N GLY A 62 -9.14 -14.81 -6.25
CA GLY A 62 -8.58 -15.49 -5.08
C GLY A 62 -7.81 -14.56 -4.15
N LEU A 63 -6.82 -15.10 -3.44
CA LEU A 63 -5.97 -14.31 -2.55
C LEU A 63 -4.89 -13.62 -3.37
N VAL A 64 -4.74 -12.32 -3.19
CA VAL A 64 -3.76 -11.49 -3.87
C VAL A 64 -3.00 -10.68 -2.83
N GLU A 65 -1.67 -10.76 -2.90
CA GLU A 65 -0.80 -9.88 -2.13
C GLU A 65 -0.68 -8.53 -2.84
N LEU A 66 -0.92 -7.46 -2.09
CA LEU A 66 -0.68 -6.09 -2.49
C LEU A 66 0.55 -5.60 -1.75
N THR A 67 1.55 -5.13 -2.48
CA THR A 67 2.77 -4.57 -1.92
C THR A 67 2.71 -3.05 -2.02
N VAL A 68 2.86 -2.36 -0.90
CA VAL A 68 3.04 -0.91 -0.85
C VAL A 68 4.52 -0.66 -0.67
N SER A 69 5.10 0.15 -1.55
CA SER A 69 6.50 0.56 -1.50
C SER A 69 6.62 2.07 -1.54
N GLY A 70 7.79 2.58 -1.18
CA GLY A 70 8.12 4.00 -1.18
C GLY A 70 9.49 4.21 -0.55
N GLU A 71 9.82 5.46 -0.26
CA GLU A 71 11.10 5.86 0.30
C GLU A 71 10.92 6.53 1.68
N LEU A 72 11.94 6.42 2.51
CA LEU A 72 12.13 7.28 3.67
C LEU A 72 12.77 8.60 3.23
N ILE A 73 12.72 9.63 4.08
CA ILE A 73 13.30 10.96 3.81
C ILE A 73 14.82 10.89 3.54
N ASP A 74 15.50 9.85 4.03
CA ASP A 74 16.92 9.60 3.77
C ASP A 74 17.22 8.84 2.45
N GLY A 75 16.18 8.51 1.69
CA GLY A 75 16.24 7.78 0.42
C GLY A 75 16.29 6.25 0.56
N MET A 76 16.17 5.69 1.78
CA MET A 76 16.04 4.25 1.95
C MET A 76 14.66 3.78 1.50
N GLU A 77 14.62 2.75 0.63
CA GLU A 77 13.36 2.13 0.22
C GLU A 77 12.74 1.29 1.34
N PHE A 78 11.42 1.33 1.44
CA PHE A 78 10.64 0.39 2.26
C PHE A 78 9.62 -0.36 1.40
N LYS A 79 9.27 -1.57 1.87
CA LYS A 79 8.14 -2.34 1.34
C LYS A 79 7.35 -2.93 2.48
N GLY A 80 6.04 -3.04 2.30
CA GLY A 80 5.23 -3.92 3.11
C GLY A 80 3.98 -4.36 2.37
N SER A 81 3.48 -5.53 2.73
CA SER A 81 2.39 -6.16 2.00
C SER A 81 1.14 -6.35 2.86
N ASP A 82 0.01 -6.44 2.18
CA ASP A 82 -1.27 -6.84 2.72
C ASP A 82 -1.94 -7.82 1.76
N THR A 83 -2.71 -8.78 2.27
CA THR A 83 -3.38 -9.78 1.44
C THR A 83 -4.87 -9.51 1.38
N ILE A 84 -5.38 -9.30 0.16
CA ILE A 84 -6.81 -9.15 -0.09
C ILE A 84 -7.38 -10.39 -0.76
N ARG A 85 -8.71 -10.56 -0.66
CA ARG A 85 -9.44 -11.56 -1.44
C ARG A 85 -10.22 -10.88 -2.56
N VAL A 86 -9.84 -11.17 -3.81
CA VAL A 86 -10.59 -10.77 -5.00
C VAL A 86 -11.66 -11.81 -5.28
N ILE A 87 -12.92 -11.36 -5.25
CA ILE A 87 -14.08 -12.18 -5.58
C ILE A 87 -14.70 -11.67 -6.87
N LYS A 88 -15.01 -12.57 -7.80
CA LYS A 88 -15.90 -12.23 -8.90
C LYS A 88 -17.26 -11.83 -8.31
N ARG A 89 -17.79 -10.70 -8.79
CA ARG A 89 -19.18 -10.36 -8.50
C ARG A 89 -20.04 -11.45 -9.14
N GLY A 90 -20.90 -12.08 -8.33
CA GLY A 90 -21.57 -13.34 -8.67
C GLY A 90 -22.10 -13.39 -10.11
N GLN A 91 -21.89 -14.54 -10.77
CA GLN A 91 -22.83 -15.03 -11.76
C GLN A 91 -24.14 -15.41 -11.08
#